data_AF-A0A1I4ID33-F1
#
_entry.id   AF-A0A1I4ID33-F1
#
_cell.length_a   1.000
_cell.length_b   1.000
_cell.length_c   1.000
_cell.angle_alpha   90.00
_cell.angle_beta   90.00
_cell.angle_gamma   90.00
#
_symmetry.space_group_name_H-M   'P 1'
#
loop_
_entity.id
_entity.type
_entity.pdbx_description
1 polymer ?
#
loop_
_entity_poly.entity_id
_entity_poly.type
_entity_poly.pdbx_seq_one_letter_code
_entity_poly.pdbx_strand_id
1 'polypeptide(L)'
;MKRKLKDHLGNEFDTLKAMCEYHQIPTDVYYQRLKKGFPLEELLRPYKKRKFPKIKGKKCFDHLGNEYESISEMCRAYNVNATLFRMRRKQGDSVERALRPTAVCGKGIGQKCVDHLGNEYRSVKSMCEHYKIRAYVLKYRIQHGYTLEQALTIPVRGLKTK
;
A
#
# COMPACT_ATOMS: atom_id res chain seq x y z
N MET A 1 32.92 -31.77 -2.46
CA MET A 1 32.57 -31.51 -1.05
C MET A 1 31.68 -30.28 -0.98
N LYS A 2 30.52 -30.35 -0.33
CA LYS A 2 29.72 -29.14 -0.06
C LYS A 2 30.44 -28.33 1.03
N ARG A 3 30.70 -27.05 0.77
CA ARG A 3 31.34 -26.17 1.75
C ARG A 3 30.38 -25.96 2.92
N LYS A 4 30.73 -26.45 4.10
CA LYS A 4 29.93 -26.24 5.32
C LYS A 4 30.09 -24.81 5.83
N LEU A 5 29.02 -24.26 6.39
CA LEU A 5 29.01 -22.94 7.03
C LEU A 5 29.46 -23.09 8.48
N LYS A 6 30.28 -22.15 8.96
CA LYS A 6 30.72 -22.13 10.36
C LYS A 6 30.14 -20.92 11.07
N ASP A 7 29.66 -21.12 12.29
CA ASP A 7 29.33 -20.01 13.18
C ASP A 7 30.58 -19.50 13.93
N HIS A 8 30.39 -18.46 14.74
CA HIS A 8 31.41 -17.86 15.59
C HIS A 8 31.95 -18.78 16.71
N LEU A 9 31.28 -19.92 16.97
CA LEU A 9 31.67 -20.91 17.98
C LEU A 9 32.37 -22.14 17.35
N GLY A 10 32.47 -22.19 16.01
CA GLY A 10 33.05 -23.30 15.27
C GLY A 10 32.08 -24.42 14.90
N ASN A 11 30.77 -24.29 15.19
CA ASN A 11 29.77 -25.27 14.78
C ASN A 11 29.57 -25.25 13.26
N GLU A 12 29.39 -26.43 12.66
CA GLU A 12 29.23 -26.57 11.22
C GLU A 12 27.77 -26.85 10.83
N PHE A 13 27.28 -26.14 9.81
CA PHE A 13 25.93 -26.26 9.30
C PHE A 13 25.92 -26.47 7.78
N ASP A 14 24.99 -27.29 7.30
CA ASP A 14 24.82 -27.54 5.86
C ASP A 14 24.14 -26.36 5.14
N THR A 15 23.38 -25.54 5.87
CA THR A 15 22.67 -24.39 5.32
C THR A 15 22.66 -23.21 6.29
N LEU A 16 22.54 -21.99 5.74
CA LEU A 16 22.38 -20.78 6.55
C LEU A 16 21.10 -20.83 7.39
N LYS A 17 20.03 -21.41 6.85
CA LYS A 17 18.75 -21.57 7.56
C LYS A 17 18.94 -22.42 8.83
N ALA A 18 19.61 -23.56 8.73
CA ALA A 18 19.92 -24.41 9.89
C ALA A 18 20.75 -23.67 10.95
N MET A 19 21.77 -22.90 10.52
CA MET A 19 22.57 -22.07 11.42
C MET A 19 21.70 -20.98 12.12
N CYS A 20 20.83 -20.31 11.37
CA CYS A 20 19.94 -19.29 11.92
C CYS A 20 18.92 -19.88 12.91
N GLU A 21 18.34 -21.03 12.61
CA GLU A 21 17.40 -21.74 13.48
C GLU A 21 18.06 -22.17 14.79
N TYR A 22 19.30 -22.69 14.72
CA TYR A 22 20.10 -23.05 15.89
C TYR A 22 20.31 -21.86 16.84
N HIS A 23 20.60 -20.67 16.27
CA HIS A 23 20.80 -19.43 17.02
C HIS A 23 19.50 -18.66 17.33
N GLN A 24 18.33 -19.24 17.03
CA GLN A 24 17.01 -18.63 17.24
C GLN A 24 16.86 -17.25 16.59
N ILE A 25 17.38 -17.11 15.37
CA ILE A 25 17.23 -15.90 14.57
C ILE A 25 16.44 -16.20 13.28
N PRO A 26 15.55 -15.29 12.87
CA PRO A 26 15.02 -15.30 11.51
C PRO A 26 16.12 -14.98 10.47
N THR A 27 16.07 -15.63 9.31
CA THR A 27 17.06 -15.43 8.23
C THR A 27 17.04 -14.00 7.67
N ASP A 28 15.89 -13.32 7.67
CA ASP A 28 15.78 -11.92 7.27
C ASP A 28 16.54 -10.99 8.23
N VAL A 29 16.52 -11.27 9.53
CA VAL A 29 17.30 -10.53 10.54
C VAL A 29 18.80 -10.74 10.30
N TYR A 30 19.24 -11.95 9.99
CA TYR A 30 20.63 -12.24 9.63
C TYR A 30 21.09 -11.37 8.45
N TYR A 31 20.34 -11.36 7.34
CA TYR A 31 20.69 -10.54 6.17
C TYR A 31 20.64 -9.04 6.45
N GLN A 32 19.69 -8.57 7.25
CA GLN A 32 19.63 -7.16 7.65
C GLN A 32 20.86 -6.74 8.45
N ARG A 33 21.33 -7.57 9.38
CA ARG A 33 22.55 -7.33 10.15
C ARG A 33 23.79 -7.42 9.26
N LEU A 34 23.86 -8.40 8.36
CA LEU A 34 24.96 -8.55 7.41
C LEU A 34 25.10 -7.31 6.52
N LYS A 35 23.98 -6.79 6.01
CA LYS A 35 23.96 -5.55 5.20
C LYS A 35 24.45 -4.32 5.98
N LYS A 36 24.30 -4.33 7.30
CA LYS A 36 24.79 -3.26 8.19
C LYS A 36 26.26 -3.47 8.62
N GLY A 37 26.91 -4.53 8.18
CA GLY A 37 28.34 -4.78 8.44
C GLY A 37 28.64 -5.32 9.84
N PHE A 38 27.67 -5.93 10.52
CA PHE A 38 27.90 -6.53 11.83
C PHE A 38 28.83 -7.77 11.75
N PRO A 39 29.68 -8.00 12.77
CA PRO A 39 30.49 -9.21 12.85
C PRO A 39 29.61 -10.47 13.01
N LEU A 40 30.14 -11.63 12.64
CA LEU A 40 29.39 -12.90 12.58
C LEU A 40 28.68 -13.25 13.89
N GLU A 41 29.31 -13.00 15.04
CA GLU A 41 28.71 -13.17 16.36
C GLU A 41 27.43 -12.33 16.52
N GLU A 42 27.47 -11.06 16.14
CA GLU A 42 26.30 -10.18 16.20
C GLU A 42 25.22 -10.54 15.18
N LEU A 43 25.62 -11.08 14.01
CA LEU A 43 24.66 -11.63 13.04
C LEU A 43 23.81 -12.72 13.69
N LEU A 44 24.44 -13.56 14.50
CA LEU A 44 23.85 -14.74 15.13
C LEU A 44 23.26 -14.49 16.52
N ARG A 45 23.34 -13.27 17.04
CA ARG A 45 22.77 -12.95 18.36
C ARG A 45 21.26 -13.21 18.42
N PRO A 46 20.73 -13.92 19.44
CA PRO A 46 19.30 -14.27 19.53
C PRO A 46 18.37 -13.08 19.30
N TYR A 47 17.35 -13.29 18.46
CA TYR A 47 16.43 -12.22 18.07
C TYR A 47 15.14 -12.29 18.89
N LYS A 48 14.90 -11.26 19.71
CA LYS A 48 13.61 -11.06 20.39
C LYS A 48 12.79 -10.03 19.63
N LYS A 49 11.75 -10.49 18.94
CA LYS A 49 10.81 -9.59 18.24
C LYS A 49 10.10 -8.71 19.27
N ARG A 50 10.38 -7.40 19.25
CA ARG A 50 9.64 -6.43 20.08
C ARG A 50 8.17 -6.46 19.65
N LYS A 51 7.28 -6.80 20.57
CA LYS A 51 5.83 -6.62 20.39
C LYS A 51 5.53 -5.14 20.65
N PHE A 52 5.21 -4.40 19.60
CA PHE A 52 4.68 -3.05 19.78
C PHE A 52 3.20 -3.15 20.12
N PRO A 53 2.70 -2.42 21.14
CA PRO A 53 1.28 -2.37 21.39
C PRO A 53 0.57 -1.81 20.15
N LYS A 54 -0.61 -2.36 19.82
CA LYS A 54 -1.45 -1.80 18.77
C LYS A 54 -1.87 -0.40 19.22
N ILE A 55 -1.29 0.64 18.59
CA ILE A 55 -1.70 2.02 18.83
C ILE A 55 -3.14 2.14 18.33
N LYS A 56 -4.10 2.35 19.23
CA LYS A 56 -5.48 2.66 18.85
C LYS A 56 -5.47 3.98 18.06
N GLY A 57 -6.23 4.02 16.97
CA GLY A 57 -6.43 5.25 16.22
C GLY A 57 -7.08 6.33 17.09
N LYS A 58 -6.93 7.59 16.69
CA LYS A 58 -7.75 8.67 17.26
C LYS A 58 -9.11 8.61 16.59
N LYS A 59 -10.17 8.71 17.41
CA LYS A 59 -11.55 8.87 16.95
C LYS A 59 -11.66 10.05 15.99
N CYS A 60 -12.46 9.91 14.95
CA CYS A 60 -12.68 10.93 13.95
C CYS A 60 -14.11 10.92 13.42
N PHE A 61 -14.54 12.05 12.86
CA PHE A 61 -15.86 12.23 12.30
C PHE A 61 -15.78 12.42 10.79
N ASP A 62 -16.77 11.91 10.07
CA ASP A 62 -16.97 12.26 8.67
C ASP A 62 -17.68 13.62 8.51
N HIS A 63 -17.99 13.98 7.27
CA HIS A 63 -18.67 15.24 6.95
C HIS A 63 -20.16 15.24 7.30
N LEU A 64 -20.74 14.08 7.66
CA LEU A 64 -22.14 13.92 8.09
C LEU A 64 -22.27 13.83 9.61
N GLY A 65 -21.14 13.84 10.34
CA GLY A 65 -21.10 13.72 11.79
C GLY A 65 -21.03 12.27 12.31
N ASN A 66 -20.84 11.27 11.44
CA ASN A 66 -20.68 9.88 11.89
C ASN A 66 -19.30 9.69 12.53
N GLU A 67 -19.26 9.02 13.68
CA GLU A 67 -18.04 8.73 14.44
C GLU A 67 -17.40 7.41 14.01
N TYR A 68 -16.06 7.39 13.94
CA TYR A 68 -15.25 6.21 13.64
C TYR A 68 -14.08 6.11 14.63
N GLU A 69 -13.64 4.89 14.97
CA GLU A 69 -12.52 4.67 15.92
C GLU A 69 -11.18 5.09 15.32
N SER A 70 -11.09 5.20 13.99
CA SER A 70 -9.90 5.71 13.32
C SER A 70 -10.17 6.26 11.93
N ILE A 71 -9.26 7.13 11.45
CA ILE A 71 -9.24 7.58 10.05
C ILE A 71 -9.23 6.40 9.08
N SER A 72 -8.52 5.31 9.41
CA SER A 72 -8.45 4.13 8.55
C SER A 72 -9.80 3.41 8.42
N GLU A 73 -10.60 3.42 9.47
CA GLU A 73 -11.94 2.85 9.48
C GLU A 73 -12.92 3.73 8.72
N MET A 74 -12.90 5.05 8.98
CA MET A 74 -13.68 6.02 8.21
C MET A 74 -13.37 5.92 6.72
N CYS A 75 -12.09 5.91 6.33
CA CYS A 75 -11.70 5.78 4.94
C CYS A 75 -12.18 4.44 4.33
N ARG A 76 -12.22 3.36 5.11
CA ARG A 76 -12.72 2.05 4.65
C ARG A 76 -14.22 2.11 4.38
N ALA A 77 -15.00 2.75 5.24
CA ALA A 77 -16.45 2.92 5.03
C ALA A 77 -16.77 3.64 3.71
N TYR A 78 -15.93 4.59 3.32
CA TYR A 78 -16.06 5.36 2.07
C TYR A 78 -15.28 4.76 0.89
N ASN A 79 -14.69 3.56 1.02
CA ASN A 79 -13.83 2.93 0.01
C ASN A 79 -12.68 3.84 -0.48
N VAL A 80 -12.10 4.65 0.42
CA VAL A 80 -10.97 5.53 0.16
C VAL A 80 -9.70 4.98 0.80
N ASN A 81 -8.55 5.16 0.13
CA ASN A 81 -7.27 4.84 0.73
C ASN A 81 -6.90 5.87 1.82
N ALA A 82 -6.58 5.41 3.04
CA ALA A 82 -6.26 6.31 4.15
C ALA A 82 -5.02 7.20 3.91
N THR A 83 -4.08 6.80 3.06
CA THR A 83 -2.94 7.63 2.65
C THR A 83 -3.41 8.75 1.70
N LEU A 84 -4.30 8.42 0.76
CA LEU A 84 -4.92 9.40 -0.14
C LEU A 84 -5.73 10.44 0.64
N PHE A 85 -6.58 10.01 1.58
CA PHE A 85 -7.33 10.90 2.45
C PHE A 85 -6.41 11.88 3.20
N ARG A 86 -5.33 11.39 3.83
CA ARG A 86 -4.37 12.25 4.54
C ARG A 86 -3.68 13.24 3.61
N MET A 87 -3.31 12.82 2.40
CA MET A 87 -2.69 13.66 1.40
C MET A 87 -3.62 14.78 0.94
N ARG A 88 -4.90 14.47 0.69
CA ARG A 88 -5.96 15.46 0.39
C ARG A 88 -6.18 16.44 1.53
N ARG A 89 -6.30 15.96 2.77
CA ARG A 89 -6.41 16.81 3.96
C ARG A 89 -5.20 17.75 4.10
N LYS A 90 -3.99 17.29 3.77
CA LYS A 90 -2.78 18.11 3.75
C LYS A 90 -2.78 19.17 2.65
N GLN A 91 -3.43 18.89 1.52
CA GLN A 91 -3.63 19.85 0.41
C GLN A 91 -4.75 20.86 0.69
N GLY A 92 -5.45 20.75 1.82
CA GLY A 92 -6.52 21.67 2.21
C GLY A 92 -7.93 21.20 1.84
N ASP A 93 -8.11 19.98 1.33
CA ASP A 93 -9.44 19.46 1.03
C ASP A 93 -10.31 19.34 2.30
N SER A 94 -11.60 19.60 2.14
CA SER A 94 -12.61 19.31 3.14
C SER A 94 -12.69 17.80 3.42
N VAL A 95 -13.22 17.42 4.58
CA VAL A 95 -13.40 15.99 4.95
C VAL A 95 -14.26 15.27 3.92
N GLU A 96 -15.33 15.91 3.47
CA GLU A 96 -16.20 15.42 2.40
C GLU A 96 -15.41 15.14 1.13
N ARG A 97 -14.69 16.13 0.59
CA ARG A 97 -13.87 15.98 -0.62
C ARG A 97 -12.81 14.91 -0.45
N ALA A 98 -12.19 14.84 0.71
CA ALA A 98 -11.16 13.87 1.02
C ALA A 98 -11.70 12.43 1.05
N LEU A 99 -12.95 12.24 1.50
CA LEU A 99 -13.67 10.96 1.55
C LEU A 99 -14.39 10.59 0.25
N ARG A 100 -14.35 11.43 -0.80
CA ARG A 100 -14.95 11.06 -2.08
C ARG A 100 -14.26 9.81 -2.67
N PRO A 101 -15.04 8.77 -3.04
CA PRO A 101 -14.52 7.58 -3.68
C PRO A 101 -13.74 7.95 -4.95
N THR A 102 -12.53 7.42 -5.07
CA THR A 102 -11.80 7.39 -6.35
C THR A 102 -11.99 6.02 -6.97
N ALA A 103 -11.82 5.89 -8.29
CA ALA A 103 -11.67 4.57 -8.90
C ALA A 103 -10.53 3.83 -8.17
N VAL A 104 -10.90 2.90 -7.30
CA VAL A 104 -9.94 2.12 -6.53
C VAL A 104 -9.44 1.05 -7.48
N CYS A 105 -8.37 1.34 -8.21
CA CYS A 105 -7.43 0.29 -8.56
C CYS A 105 -6.74 -0.11 -7.27
N GLY A 106 -7.10 -1.28 -6.72
CA GLY A 106 -6.20 -1.92 -5.79
C GLY A 106 -4.85 -2.18 -6.49
N LYS A 107 -3.79 -2.27 -5.68
CA LYS A 107 -2.46 -2.56 -6.20
C LYS A 107 -2.40 -4.05 -6.60
N GLY A 108 -2.74 -4.36 -7.85
CA GLY A 108 -2.61 -5.70 -8.41
C GLY A 108 -3.03 -5.79 -9.88
N ILE A 109 -2.35 -6.64 -10.65
CA ILE A 109 -2.79 -7.03 -11.99
C ILE A 109 -4.10 -7.81 -11.83
N GLY A 110 -5.17 -7.39 -12.51
CA GLY A 110 -6.47 -8.08 -12.50
C GLY A 110 -7.47 -7.63 -11.42
N GLN A 111 -7.19 -6.53 -10.69
CA GLN A 111 -8.15 -6.00 -9.73
C GLN A 111 -9.28 -5.23 -10.42
N LYS A 112 -10.52 -5.63 -10.09
CA LYS A 112 -11.74 -4.97 -10.54
C LYS A 112 -11.75 -3.51 -10.08
N CYS A 113 -12.22 -2.61 -10.93
CA CYS A 113 -12.48 -1.21 -10.57
C CYS A 113 -13.93 -0.86 -10.85
N VAL A 114 -14.47 0.08 -10.09
CA VAL A 114 -15.85 0.54 -10.21
C VAL A 114 -15.86 1.99 -10.69
N ASP A 115 -16.74 2.33 -11.63
CA ASP A 115 -16.95 3.72 -12.04
C ASP A 115 -17.84 4.49 -11.05
N HIS A 116 -18.19 5.73 -11.41
CA HIS A 116 -19.04 6.59 -10.59
C HIS A 116 -20.53 6.20 -10.60
N LEU A 117 -20.93 5.28 -11.49
CA LEU A 117 -22.29 4.76 -11.63
C LEU A 117 -22.46 3.37 -10.99
N GLY A 118 -21.38 2.80 -10.45
CA GLY A 118 -21.39 1.46 -9.86
C GLY A 118 -21.06 0.33 -10.83
N ASN A 119 -20.66 0.61 -12.09
CA ASN A 119 -20.30 -0.44 -13.03
C ASN A 119 -18.93 -1.02 -12.72
N GLU A 120 -18.82 -2.35 -12.69
CA GLU A 120 -17.56 -3.06 -12.49
C GLU A 120 -16.81 -3.28 -13.80
N TYR A 121 -15.51 -3.01 -13.80
CA TYR A 121 -14.59 -3.28 -14.90
C TYR A 121 -13.46 -4.16 -14.41
N ARG A 122 -12.91 -5.00 -15.29
CA ARG A 122 -11.80 -5.91 -14.96
C ARG A 122 -10.50 -5.18 -14.64
N SER A 123 -10.38 -3.93 -15.08
CA SER A 123 -9.22 -3.07 -14.86
C SER A 123 -9.56 -1.59 -15.11
N VAL A 124 -8.71 -0.70 -14.59
CA VAL A 124 -8.78 0.74 -14.90
C VAL A 124 -8.66 1.00 -16.39
N LYS A 125 -7.86 0.18 -17.11
CA LYS A 125 -7.71 0.30 -18.56
C LYS A 125 -9.05 0.06 -19.26
N SER A 126 -9.75 -1.03 -18.93
CA SER A 126 -11.07 -1.33 -19.50
C SER A 126 -12.13 -0.28 -19.17
N MET A 127 -12.07 0.33 -17.97
CA MET A 127 -12.95 1.45 -17.63
C MET A 127 -12.61 2.69 -18.47
N CYS A 128 -11.33 3.03 -18.60
CA CYS A 128 -10.90 4.16 -19.44
C CYS A 128 -11.28 3.96 -20.91
N GLU A 129 -11.18 2.74 -21.43
CA GLU A 129 -11.61 2.37 -22.79
C GLU A 129 -13.12 2.61 -22.99
N HIS A 130 -13.95 2.20 -22.01
CA HIS A 130 -15.39 2.45 -22.03
C HIS A 130 -15.72 3.96 -22.13
N TYR A 131 -15.06 4.78 -21.31
CA TYR A 131 -15.24 6.24 -21.31
C TYR A 131 -14.43 6.97 -22.38
N LYS A 132 -13.74 6.25 -23.27
CA LYS A 132 -12.89 6.79 -24.34
C LYS A 132 -11.85 7.81 -23.87
N ILE A 133 -11.31 7.61 -22.66
CA ILE A 133 -10.22 8.42 -22.11
C ILE A 133 -8.94 7.60 -22.00
N ARG A 134 -7.78 8.27 -22.00
CA ARG A 134 -6.51 7.60 -21.74
C ARG A 134 -6.28 7.46 -20.23
N ALA A 135 -5.73 6.35 -19.78
CA ALA A 135 -5.48 6.08 -18.36
C ALA A 135 -4.61 7.15 -17.66
N TYR A 136 -3.66 7.78 -18.37
CA TYR A 136 -2.88 8.87 -17.80
C TYR A 136 -3.71 10.14 -17.55
N VAL A 137 -4.76 10.39 -18.35
CA VAL A 137 -5.68 11.53 -18.17
C VAL A 137 -6.51 11.29 -16.93
N LEU A 138 -7.07 10.09 -16.76
CA LEU A 138 -7.77 9.71 -15.53
C LEU A 138 -6.86 9.93 -14.32
N LYS A 139 -5.64 9.38 -14.35
CA LYS A 139 -4.67 9.52 -13.26
C LYS A 139 -4.36 10.99 -12.97
N TYR A 140 -4.07 11.79 -13.99
CA TYR A 140 -3.80 13.22 -13.86
C TYR A 140 -4.98 13.95 -13.20
N ARG A 141 -6.20 13.77 -13.70
CA ARG A 141 -7.40 14.40 -13.18
C ARG A 141 -7.66 14.02 -11.72
N ILE A 142 -7.55 12.75 -11.37
CA ILE A 142 -7.70 12.27 -9.98
C ILE A 142 -6.61 12.87 -9.07
N GLN A 143 -5.36 12.99 -9.55
CA GLN A 143 -4.28 13.64 -8.81
C GLN A 143 -4.50 15.14 -8.61
N HIS A 144 -5.23 15.79 -9.52
CA HIS A 144 -5.57 17.21 -9.47
C HIS A 144 -6.96 17.47 -8.90
N GLY A 145 -7.51 16.51 -8.14
CA GLY A 145 -8.72 16.72 -7.34
C GLY A 145 -10.05 16.65 -8.10
N TYR A 146 -10.06 16.17 -9.35
CA TYR A 146 -11.30 15.89 -10.07
C TYR A 146 -12.02 14.69 -9.45
N THR A 147 -13.35 14.73 -9.45
CA THR A 147 -14.15 13.55 -9.07
C THR A 147 -13.96 12.43 -10.08
N LEU A 148 -14.29 11.18 -9.72
CA LEU A 148 -14.21 10.07 -10.67
C LEU A 148 -15.12 10.29 -11.89
N GLU A 149 -16.33 10.79 -11.66
CA GLU A 149 -17.24 11.23 -12.71
C GLU A 149 -16.58 12.25 -13.62
N GLN A 150 -16.14 13.39 -13.09
CA GLN A 150 -15.47 14.45 -13.87
C GLN A 150 -14.25 13.91 -14.60
N ALA A 151 -13.49 13.04 -13.95
CA ALA A 151 -12.29 12.47 -14.53
C ALA A 151 -12.59 11.56 -15.73
N LEU A 152 -13.73 10.88 -15.71
CA LEU A 152 -14.22 9.99 -16.77
C LEU A 152 -15.02 10.72 -17.87
N THR A 153 -15.81 11.75 -17.53
CA THR A 153 -16.78 12.35 -18.46
C THR A 153 -16.31 13.64 -19.11
N ILE A 154 -15.37 14.39 -18.52
CA ILE A 154 -14.90 15.64 -19.12
C ILE A 154 -14.16 15.34 -20.44
N PRO A 155 -14.52 15.94 -21.58
CA PRO A 155 -13.84 15.70 -22.84
C PRO A 155 -12.39 16.21 -22.80
N VAL A 156 -11.47 15.44 -23.40
CA VAL A 156 -10.07 15.87 -23.56
C VAL A 156 -9.95 16.57 -24.91
N ARG A 157 -9.63 17.87 -24.91
CA ARG A 157 -9.34 18.59 -26.17
C ARG A 157 -8.17 17.91 -26.88
N GLY A 158 -8.38 17.46 -28.12
CA GLY A 158 -7.34 16.89 -28.99
C GLY A 158 -7.30 15.37 -29.15
N LEU A 159 -8.23 14.60 -28.56
CA LEU A 159 -8.36 13.18 -28.92
C LEU A 159 -9.05 13.07 -30.29
N LYS A 160 -8.25 12.94 -31.35
CA LYS A 160 -8.75 12.48 -32.65
C LYS A 160 -9.32 11.08 -32.46
N THR A 161 -10.64 10.96 -32.51
CA THR A 161 -11.33 9.68 -32.74
C THR A 161 -10.86 9.16 -34.09
N LYS A 162 -10.11 8.05 -34.09
CA LYS A 162 -9.97 7.22 -35.29
C LYS A 162 -11.19 6.31 -35.36
#